data_AF-A0A2H5ASF2-F1
#
_entry.id   AF-A0A2H5ASF2-F1
#
_cell.length_a   1.000
_cell.length_b   1.000
_cell.length_c   1.000
_cell.angle_alpha   90.00
_cell.angle_beta   90.00
_cell.angle_gamma   90.00
#
_symmetry.space_group_name_H-M   'P 1'
#
loop_
_entity.id
_entity.type
_entity.pdbx_description
1 polymer ?
#
loop_
_entity_poly.entity_id
_entity_poly.type
_entity_poly.pdbx_seq_one_letter_code
_entity_poly.pdbx_strand_id
1 'polypeptide(L)'
;MPTAEPHVRHAALAIADAVERLDRPALARLGAEATRAQLLARETLHDYLELLWETLKLQGQRPAVRPEYQPLAALLDVLGSLRDSAHQAVHGPPGGPGSARGDLG
;
A
#
# COMPACT_ATOMS: atom_id res chain seq x y z
N MET A 1 0.53 30.87 -12.20
CA MET A 1 1.40 29.86 -11.57
C MET A 1 1.05 28.52 -12.19
N PRO A 2 1.99 27.77 -12.80
CA PRO A 2 1.67 26.44 -13.29
C PRO A 2 1.26 25.57 -12.10
N THR A 3 0.10 24.91 -12.22
CA THR A 3 -0.53 24.06 -11.20
C THR A 3 0.40 22.91 -10.82
N ALA A 4 0.83 22.85 -9.55
CA ALA A 4 1.69 21.78 -9.04
C ALA A 4 1.01 20.38 -9.07
N GLU A 5 -0.30 20.33 -9.32
CA GLU A 5 -1.16 19.15 -9.14
C GLU A 5 -0.82 17.92 -10.02
N PRO A 6 -0.52 18.04 -11.34
CA PRO A 6 -0.22 16.86 -12.15
C PRO A 6 1.10 16.18 -11.75
N HIS A 7 2.05 16.96 -11.21
CA HIS A 7 3.39 16.49 -10.91
C HIS A 7 3.43 15.59 -9.68
N VAL A 8 2.66 15.92 -8.63
CA VAL A 8 2.66 15.15 -7.38
C VAL A 8 2.09 13.75 -7.59
N ARG A 9 0.93 13.65 -8.25
CA ARG A 9 0.30 12.36 -8.52
C ARG A 9 1.14 11.50 -9.48
N HIS A 10 1.72 12.10 -10.51
CA HIS A 10 2.60 11.38 -11.43
C HIS A 10 3.87 10.87 -10.73
N ALA A 11 4.49 11.70 -9.88
CA ALA A 11 5.64 11.29 -9.08
C ALA A 11 5.26 10.18 -8.10
N ALA A 12 4.09 10.25 -7.45
CA ALA A 12 3.63 9.23 -6.52
C ALA A 12 3.41 7.87 -7.19
N LEU A 13 2.80 7.85 -8.37
CA LEU A 13 2.64 6.64 -9.17
C LEU A 13 4.01 6.07 -9.58
N ALA A 14 4.92 6.92 -10.06
CA ALA A 14 6.27 6.49 -10.41
C ALA A 14 7.04 5.93 -9.20
N ILE A 15 6.85 6.50 -8.01
CA ILE A 15 7.41 5.99 -6.76
C ILE A 15 6.78 4.65 -6.40
N ALA A 16 5.45 4.53 -6.45
CA ALA A 16 4.73 3.29 -6.15
C ALA A 16 5.24 2.14 -7.04
N ASP A 17 5.27 2.35 -8.36
CA ASP A 17 5.74 1.37 -9.34
C ASP A 17 7.21 0.97 -9.09
N ALA A 18 8.07 1.96 -8.82
CA ALA A 18 9.49 1.71 -8.60
C ALA A 18 9.73 0.92 -7.31
N VAL A 19 9.06 1.30 -6.21
CA VAL A 19 9.21 0.64 -4.92
C VAL A 19 8.57 -0.75 -4.95
N GLU A 20 7.37 -0.92 -5.50
CA GLU A 20 6.70 -2.23 -5.58
C GLU A 20 7.56 -3.27 -6.31
N ARG A 21 8.17 -2.88 -7.43
CA ARG A 21 9.08 -3.74 -8.20
C ARG A 21 10.30 -4.19 -7.40
N LEU A 22 10.80 -3.35 -6.49
CA LEU A 22 11.94 -3.66 -5.61
C LEU A 22 11.51 -4.37 -4.32
N ASP A 23 10.28 -4.14 -3.88
CA ASP A 23 9.74 -4.61 -2.61
C ASP A 23 9.45 -6.12 -2.65
N ARG A 24 8.80 -6.62 -3.70
CA ARG A 24 8.50 -8.06 -3.83
C ARG A 24 9.74 -8.95 -3.67
N PRO A 25 10.87 -8.74 -4.39
CA PRO A 25 12.06 -9.57 -4.19
C PRO A 25 12.72 -9.34 -2.83
N ALA A 26 12.57 -8.16 -2.22
CA ALA A 26 13.07 -7.91 -0.86
C ALA A 26 12.27 -8.72 0.17
N LEU A 27 10.93 -8.70 0.10
CA LEU A 27 10.04 -9.50 0.94
C LEU A 27 10.29 -11.01 0.78
N ALA A 28 10.48 -11.50 -0.45
CA ALA A 28 10.78 -12.90 -0.70
C ALA A 28 12.11 -13.38 -0.06
N ARG A 29 13.03 -12.45 0.25
CA ARG A 29 14.28 -12.75 0.96
C ARG A 29 14.13 -12.68 2.47
N LEU A 30 13.03 -12.12 2.97
CA LEU A 30 12.70 -12.17 4.38
C LEU A 30 12.17 -13.56 4.73
N GLY A 31 12.48 -14.03 5.93
CA GLY A 31 11.78 -15.19 6.48
C GLY A 31 10.29 -14.89 6.68
N ALA A 32 9.47 -15.93 6.85
CA ALA A 32 8.03 -15.80 7.00
C ALA A 32 7.63 -14.83 8.14
N GLU A 33 8.33 -14.89 9.27
CA GLU A 33 8.04 -14.02 10.41
C GLU A 33 8.33 -12.54 10.12
N ALA A 34 9.49 -12.26 9.52
CA ALA A 34 9.83 -10.90 9.12
C ALA A 34 8.88 -10.36 8.03
N THR A 35 8.39 -11.23 7.14
CA THR A 35 7.38 -10.86 6.13
C THR A 35 6.05 -10.47 6.78
N ARG A 36 5.58 -11.23 7.79
CA ARG A 36 4.38 -10.87 8.57
C ARG A 36 4.55 -9.56 9.34
N ALA A 37 5.72 -9.36 9.94
CA ALA A 37 6.03 -8.10 10.61
C ALA A 37 6.00 -6.90 9.66
N GLN A 38 6.46 -7.08 8.41
CA GLN A 38 6.35 -6.05 7.37
C GLN A 38 4.90 -5.78 6.98
N LEU A 39 4.06 -6.81 6.84
CA LEU A 39 2.62 -6.62 6.57
C LEU A 39 1.97 -5.79 7.69
N LEU A 40 2.12 -6.20 8.95
CA LEU A 40 1.54 -5.51 10.09
C LEU A 40 2.00 -4.04 10.18
N ALA A 41 3.29 -3.79 9.95
CA ALA A 41 3.84 -2.43 9.98
C ALA A 41 3.23 -1.54 8.89
N ARG A 42 3.01 -2.09 7.70
CA ARG A 42 2.42 -1.35 6.56
C ARG A 42 0.93 -1.10 6.76
N GLU A 43 0.19 -2.08 7.28
CA GLU A 43 -1.21 -1.92 7.69
C GLU A 43 -1.33 -0.82 8.75
N THR A 44 -0.52 -0.89 9.81
CA THR A 44 -0.54 0.11 10.89
C THR A 44 -0.28 1.53 10.39
N LEU A 45 0.70 1.71 9.48
CA LEU A 45 1.00 3.02 8.93
C LEU A 45 -0.09 3.52 7.97
N HIS A 46 -0.62 2.63 7.13
CA HIS A 46 -1.73 2.96 6.23
C HIS A 46 -2.96 3.42 7.01
N ASP A 47 -3.38 2.65 8.03
CA ASP A 47 -4.52 2.96 8.89
C ASP A 47 -4.35 4.31 9.60
N TYR A 48 -3.13 4.62 10.06
CA TYR A 48 -2.84 5.91 10.68
C TYR A 48 -3.01 7.08 9.70
N LEU A 49 -2.54 6.95 8.45
CA LEU A 49 -2.70 8.00 7.45
C LEU A 49 -4.15 8.14 6.97
N GLU A 50 -4.89 7.03 6.87
CA GLU A 50 -6.32 7.06 6.59
C GLU A 50 -7.08 7.77 7.72
N LEU A 51 -6.70 7.53 8.98
CA LEU A 51 -7.28 8.24 10.11
C LEU A 51 -7.05 9.76 10.01
N LEU A 52 -5.86 10.20 9.58
CA LEU A 52 -5.59 11.63 9.32
C LEU A 52 -6.50 12.18 8.21
N TRP A 53 -6.66 11.44 7.12
CA TRP A 53 -7.55 11.80 6.01
C TRP A 53 -9.01 11.92 6.46
N GLU A 54 -9.50 10.95 7.22
CA GLU A 54 -10.87 10.95 7.76
C GLU A 54 -11.07 12.05 8.80
N THR A 55 -10.05 12.37 9.60
CA THR A 55 -10.09 13.51 10.53
C THR A 55 -10.32 14.83 9.79
N LEU A 56 -9.69 15.05 8.63
CA LEU A 56 -9.94 16.23 7.80
C LEU A 56 -11.41 16.30 7.35
N LYS A 57 -12.00 15.17 6.93
CA LYS A 57 -13.40 15.11 6.53
C LYS A 57 -14.34 15.41 7.71
N LEU A 58 -14.06 14.86 8.88
CA LEU A 58 -14.83 15.11 10.11
C LEU A 58 -14.78 16.58 10.55
N GLN A 59 -13.69 17.28 10.26
CA GLN A 59 -13.55 18.73 10.47
C GLN A 59 -14.29 19.58 9.42
N GLY A 60 -15.11 18.97 8.56
CA GLY A 60 -15.85 19.65 7.51
C GLY A 60 -14.99 20.03 6.30
N GLN A 61 -13.75 19.55 6.23
CA GLN A 61 -12.90 19.80 5.07
C GLN A 61 -13.24 18.86 3.91
N ARG A 62 -12.78 19.20 2.71
CA ARG A 62 -12.92 18.40 1.50
C ARG A 62 -11.54 18.02 0.94
N PRO A 63 -10.79 17.12 1.60
CA PRO A 63 -9.39 16.86 1.24
C PRO A 63 -9.21 16.37 -0.21
N ALA A 64 -10.19 15.64 -0.75
CA ALA A 64 -10.16 15.13 -2.13
C ALA A 64 -10.08 16.21 -3.24
N VAL A 65 -10.52 17.44 -2.97
CA VAL A 65 -10.56 18.53 -3.97
C VAL A 65 -9.61 19.68 -3.64
N ARG A 66 -8.82 19.53 -2.57
CA ARG A 66 -7.97 20.59 -2.03
C ARG A 66 -6.50 20.27 -2.36
N PRO A 67 -5.83 21.09 -3.18
CA PRO A 67 -4.47 20.81 -3.67
C PRO A 67 -3.46 20.54 -2.55
N GLU A 68 -3.61 21.19 -1.40
CA GLU A 68 -2.73 21.04 -0.23
C GLU A 68 -2.75 19.63 0.38
N TYR A 69 -3.78 18.82 0.11
CA TYR A 69 -3.91 17.44 0.59
C TYR A 69 -3.57 16.39 -0.47
N GLN A 70 -3.27 16.79 -1.70
CA GLN A 70 -2.81 15.89 -2.77
C GLN A 70 -1.58 15.04 -2.36
N PRO A 71 -0.58 15.57 -1.63
CA PRO A 71 0.53 14.76 -1.16
C PRO A 71 0.12 13.63 -0.19
N LEU A 72 -0.89 13.87 0.65
CA LEU A 72 -1.40 12.84 1.57
C LEU A 72 -2.15 11.74 0.80
N ALA A 73 -2.98 12.12 -0.19
CA ALA A 73 -3.63 11.15 -1.07
C ALA A 73 -2.60 10.30 -1.84
N ALA A 74 -1.58 10.95 -2.41
CA ALA A 74 -0.47 10.29 -3.09
C ALA A 74 0.29 9.31 -2.17
N LEU A 75 0.52 9.68 -0.91
CA LEU A 75 1.20 8.81 0.06
C LEU A 75 0.34 7.60 0.43
N LEU A 76 -0.98 7.78 0.55
CA LEU A 76 -1.93 6.68 0.75
C LEU A 76 -1.90 5.71 -0.44
N ASP A 77 -1.89 6.20 -1.68
CA ASP A 77 -1.80 5.35 -2.88
C ASP A 77 -0.50 4.50 -2.88
N VAL A 78 0.64 5.11 -2.55
CA VAL A 78 1.94 4.42 -2.45
C VAL A 78 1.92 3.36 -1.36
N LEU A 79 1.43 3.70 -0.16
CA LEU A 79 1.39 2.77 0.97
C LEU A 79 0.38 1.64 0.78
N GLY A 80 -0.76 1.91 0.15
CA GLY A 80 -1.73 0.89 -0.25
C GLY A 80 -1.07 -0.16 -1.14
N SER A 81 -0.32 0.28 -2.15
CA SER A 81 0.42 -0.62 -3.06
C SER A 81 1.45 -1.48 -2.31
N LEU A 82 2.19 -0.91 -1.37
CA LEU A 82 3.18 -1.67 -0.56
C LEU A 82 2.54 -2.63 0.44
N ARG A 83 1.41 -2.23 1.04
CA ARG A 83 0.60 -3.10 1.90
C ARG A 83 0.11 -4.30 1.10
N ASP A 84 -0.42 -4.07 -0.09
CA ASP A 84 -0.97 -5.13 -0.94
C ASP A 84 0.14 -6.10 -1.42
N SER A 85 1.33 -5.60 -1.73
CA SER A 85 2.53 -6.42 -2.01
C SER A 85 2.91 -7.31 -0.82
N ALA A 86 2.93 -6.77 0.40
CA ALA A 86 3.20 -7.54 1.62
C ALA A 86 2.10 -8.57 1.90
N HIS A 87 0.84 -8.22 1.69
CA HIS A 87 -0.29 -9.12 1.87
C HIS A 87 -0.17 -10.32 0.92
N GLN A 88 0.15 -10.09 -0.36
CA GLN A 88 0.41 -11.15 -1.32
C GLN A 88 1.61 -12.04 -0.91
N ALA A 89 2.66 -11.46 -0.33
CA ALA A 89 3.81 -12.23 0.14
C ALA A 89 3.47 -13.13 1.35
N VAL A 90 2.57 -12.71 2.24
CA VAL A 90 2.14 -13.50 3.40
C VAL A 90 1.12 -14.58 3.03
N HIS A 91 0.14 -14.24 2.20
CA HIS A 91 -1.03 -15.10 1.93
C HIS A 91 -0.94 -15.86 0.60
N GLY A 92 0.05 -15.54 -0.24
CA GLY A 92 0.12 -16.02 -1.61
C GLY A 92 -0.94 -15.39 -2.52
N PRO A 93 -0.94 -15.69 -3.82
CA PRO A 93 -2.04 -15.31 -4.69
C PRO A 93 -3.33 -16.00 -4.23
N PRO A 94 -4.50 -15.36 -4.36
CA PRO A 94 -5.77 -16.04 -4.16
C PRO A 94 -5.86 -17.22 -5.14
N GLY A 95 -5.72 -18.46 -4.65
CA GLY A 95 -5.81 -19.69 -5.45
C GLY A 95 -4.53 -20.54 -5.59
N GLY A 96 -3.51 -20.40 -4.73
CA GLY A 96 -2.32 -21.29 -4.73
C GLY A 96 -2.59 -22.74 -4.25
N PRO A 97 -1.77 -23.73 -4.64
CA PRO A 97 -2.10 -25.15 -4.78
C PRO A 97 -2.19 -25.91 -3.43
N GLY A 98 -3.18 -25.58 -2.61
CA GLY A 98 -3.49 -26.29 -1.36
C GLY A 98 -4.64 -27.29 -1.45
N SER A 99 -5.45 -27.26 -2.52
CA SER A 99 -6.67 -28.06 -2.63
C SER A 99 -6.53 -29.43 -3.31
N ALA A 100 -5.31 -29.86 -3.67
CA ALA A 100 -5.08 -31.10 -4.42
C ALA A 100 -4.23 -32.14 -3.67
N ARG A 101 -4.36 -32.22 -2.33
CA ARG A 101 -3.72 -33.29 -1.55
C ARG A 101 -4.67 -33.84 -0.48
N GLY A 102 -5.67 -34.53 -0.97
CA GLY A 102 -6.63 -35.28 -0.16
C GLY A 102 -7.43 -36.18 -1.06
N ASP A 103 -6.76 -37.10 -1.75
CA ASP A 103 -7.32 -38.40 -2.14
C ASP A 103 -6.23 -39.25 -2.79
N LEU A 104 -6.26 -40.55 -2.49
CA LEU A 104 -5.38 -41.67 -2.88
C LEU A 104 -4.31 -42.06 -1.83
N GLY A 105 -4.77 -42.89 -0.89
CA GLY A 105 -3.98 -43.70 0.03
C GLY A 105 -4.88 -44.46 0.99
#